data_AF-A0A9P6AS06-F1
#
_entry.id   AF-A0A9P6AS06-F1
#
_cell.length_a   1.000
_cell.length_b   1.000
_cell.length_c   1.000
_cell.angle_alpha   90.00
_cell.angle_beta   90.00
_cell.angle_gamma   90.00
#
_symmetry.space_group_name_H-M   'P 1'
#
loop_
_entity.id
_entity.type
_entity.pdbx_description
1 polymer ?
#
loop_
_entity_poly.entity_id
_entity_poly.type
_entity_poly.pdbx_seq_one_letter_code
_entity_poly.pdbx_strand_id
1 'polypeptide(L)'
;MAVINDVIDRCKDSYLGDKDYHIKITKEFSDKGLIVLVCRHDCVLWFINMGPNGEKQYFMLAMMQRLLRELPESFTVGFFYNVICALHREMEQWQLLPHCLPCLKFSTPVFHSYGPQWLCQLSYHPYKNPKFSHTDGEGCEREWNLLNGVIPMCRISGVSLPLLYNTEY
;
A
#
# COMPACT_ATOMS: atom_id res chain seq x y z
N MET A 1 18.01 6.18 15.10
CA MET A 1 17.41 5.27 16.10
C MET A 1 17.03 3.99 15.37
N ALA A 2 17.61 2.86 15.75
CA ALA A 2 17.16 1.57 15.23
C ALA A 2 15.74 1.29 15.76
N VAL A 3 14.83 0.88 14.88
CA VAL A 3 13.51 0.40 15.30
C VAL A 3 13.71 -0.99 15.90
N ILE A 4 13.18 -1.23 17.10
CA ILE A 4 13.27 -2.54 17.78
C ILE A 4 12.54 -3.60 16.93
N ASN A 5 13.10 -4.80 16.77
CA ASN A 5 12.52 -5.82 15.89
C ASN A 5 11.06 -6.16 16.20
N ASP A 6 10.71 -6.33 17.47
CA ASP A 6 9.34 -6.58 17.93
C ASP A 6 8.34 -5.53 17.44
N VAL A 7 8.79 -4.29 17.26
CA VAL A 7 7.96 -3.20 16.76
C VAL A 7 7.66 -3.36 15.28
N ILE A 8 8.67 -3.76 14.51
CA ILE A 8 8.53 -3.99 13.08
C ILE A 8 7.62 -5.20 12.83
N ASP A 9 7.74 -6.23 13.66
CA ASP A 9 6.87 -7.41 13.61
C ASP A 9 5.41 -7.04 13.88
N ARG A 10 5.14 -6.26 14.95
CA ARG A 10 3.78 -5.75 15.21
C ARG A 10 3.22 -4.87 14.09
N CYS A 11 4.08 -4.07 13.44
CA CYS A 11 3.69 -3.23 12.30
C CYS A 11 3.32 -4.08 11.07
N LYS A 12 4.07 -5.16 10.84
CA LYS A 12 3.77 -6.14 9.79
C LYS A 12 2.45 -6.88 10.07
N ASP A 13 2.24 -7.28 11.31
CA ASP A 13 1.05 -8.03 11.73
C ASP A 13 -0.21 -7.17 11.70
N SER A 14 -0.14 -5.88 12.07
CA SER A 14 -1.29 -4.97 11.99
C SER A 14 -1.77 -4.79 10.56
N TYR A 15 -0.85 -4.70 9.61
CA TYR A 15 -1.18 -4.65 8.19
C TYR A 15 -1.75 -5.97 7.66
N LEU A 16 -1.38 -7.11 8.24
CA LEU A 16 -1.99 -8.40 7.92
C LEU A 16 -3.40 -8.54 8.52
N GLY A 17 -3.64 -7.97 9.71
CA GLY A 17 -4.91 -8.06 10.45
C GLY A 17 -6.06 -7.24 9.86
N ASP A 18 -5.78 -6.16 9.14
CA ASP A 18 -6.82 -5.34 8.47
C ASP A 18 -7.41 -6.03 7.21
N LYS A 19 -6.88 -7.20 6.84
CA LYS A 19 -7.31 -7.97 5.67
C LYS A 19 -8.61 -8.73 5.87
N ASP A 20 -9.01 -8.98 7.12
CA ASP A 20 -10.23 -9.74 7.43
C ASP A 20 -11.52 -8.93 7.17
N TYR A 21 -11.45 -7.59 7.12
CA TYR A 21 -12.63 -6.76 6.88
C TYR A 21 -13.02 -6.63 5.41
N HIS A 22 -12.09 -6.88 4.47
CA HIS A 22 -12.29 -6.62 3.04
C HIS A 22 -12.68 -7.85 2.21
N ILE A 23 -12.74 -9.05 2.79
CA ILE A 23 -13.11 -10.27 2.05
C ILE A 23 -14.61 -10.55 2.18
N LYS A 24 -15.42 -9.64 1.63
CA LYS A 24 -16.80 -9.94 1.19
C LYS A 24 -17.00 -9.56 -0.27
N ILE A 25 -15.97 -9.67 -1.10
CA ILE A 25 -16.10 -9.58 -2.55
C ILE A 25 -16.35 -10.98 -3.08
N THR A 26 -17.53 -11.19 -3.63
CA THR A 26 -18.05 -12.43 -4.21
C THR A 26 -17.03 -13.18 -5.09
N LYS A 27 -17.19 -14.51 -5.22
CA LYS A 27 -16.29 -15.39 -6.00
C LYS A 27 -16.22 -15.04 -7.50
N GLU A 28 -17.04 -14.11 -7.97
CA GLU A 28 -17.25 -13.81 -9.38
C GLU A 28 -16.19 -12.85 -9.96
N PHE A 29 -15.53 -12.04 -9.12
CA PHE A 29 -14.41 -11.20 -9.55
C PHE A 29 -13.07 -11.84 -9.20
N SER A 30 -12.21 -12.01 -10.22
CA SER A 30 -10.82 -12.47 -10.05
C SER A 30 -9.99 -11.46 -9.27
N ASP A 31 -10.28 -10.17 -9.48
CA ASP A 31 -9.54 -9.05 -8.92
C ASP A 31 -10.28 -8.53 -7.68
N LYS A 32 -9.55 -8.39 -6.58
CA LYS A 32 -10.08 -7.99 -5.27
C LYS A 32 -9.76 -6.55 -4.89
N GLY A 33 -8.98 -5.86 -5.72
CA GLY A 33 -8.70 -4.44 -5.59
C GLY A 33 -7.56 -3.99 -6.50
N LEU A 34 -7.15 -2.75 -6.33
CA LEU A 34 -6.09 -2.12 -7.08
C LEU A 34 -5.00 -1.62 -6.15
N ILE A 35 -3.75 -1.82 -6.55
CA ILE A 35 -2.60 -1.12 -5.99
C ILE A 35 -2.17 -0.10 -7.02
N VAL A 36 -1.88 1.11 -6.57
CA VAL A 36 -1.48 2.22 -7.43
C VAL A 36 -0.12 2.75 -6.99
N LEU A 37 0.72 3.09 -7.97
CA LEU A 37 1.91 3.92 -7.74
C LEU A 37 1.64 5.30 -8.33
N VAL A 38 1.77 6.32 -7.49
CA VAL A 38 1.62 7.73 -7.88
C VAL A 38 2.95 8.47 -7.74
N CYS A 39 3.16 9.48 -8.57
CA CYS A 39 4.28 10.39 -8.38
C CYS A 39 3.95 11.47 -7.33
N ARG A 40 4.94 12.31 -6.98
CA ARG A 40 4.74 13.43 -6.03
C ARG A 40 3.69 14.45 -6.49
N HIS A 41 3.38 14.52 -7.79
CA HIS A 41 2.36 15.41 -8.35
C HIS A 41 0.97 14.78 -8.37
N ASP A 42 0.77 13.69 -7.62
CA ASP A 42 -0.48 12.91 -7.59
C ASP A 42 -0.90 12.41 -8.98
N CYS A 43 0.06 12.15 -9.87
CA CYS A 43 -0.23 11.51 -11.16
C CYS A 43 0.03 10.01 -11.05
N VAL A 44 -0.93 9.21 -11.48
CA VAL A 44 -0.78 7.75 -11.55
C VAL A 44 0.29 7.37 -12.56
N LEU A 45 1.23 6.53 -12.11
CA LEU A 45 2.25 5.92 -12.96
C LEU A 45 1.82 4.52 -13.41
N TRP A 46 1.35 3.69 -12.46
CA TRP A 46 0.91 2.32 -12.74
C TRP A 46 -0.19 1.85 -11.80
N PHE A 47 -1.01 0.94 -12.31
CA PHE A 47 -1.94 0.11 -11.54
C PHE A 47 -1.51 -1.35 -11.58
N ILE A 48 -1.77 -2.07 -10.48
CA ILE A 48 -1.68 -3.52 -10.43
C ILE A 48 -2.99 -4.07 -9.88
N ASN A 49 -3.57 -5.04 -10.58
CA ASN A 49 -4.73 -5.77 -10.11
C ASN A 49 -4.31 -6.74 -8.99
N MET A 50 -4.96 -6.63 -7.84
CA MET A 50 -4.76 -7.56 -6.74
C MET A 50 -5.59 -8.81 -6.97
N GLY A 51 -4.93 -9.97 -7.00
CA GLY A 51 -5.61 -11.25 -7.05
C GLY A 51 -6.29 -11.63 -5.72
N PRO A 52 -6.82 -12.86 -5.61
CA PRO A 52 -7.60 -13.32 -4.46
C PRO A 52 -6.82 -13.37 -3.15
N ASN A 53 -5.48 -13.36 -3.20
CA ASN A 53 -4.61 -13.38 -2.02
C ASN A 53 -4.43 -12.01 -1.35
N GLY A 54 -5.11 -10.97 -1.86
CA GLY A 54 -5.12 -9.61 -1.30
C GLY A 54 -3.78 -8.88 -1.46
N GLU A 55 -3.65 -7.75 -0.77
CA GLU A 55 -2.44 -6.92 -0.80
C GLU A 55 -1.25 -7.65 -0.17
N LYS A 56 -0.08 -7.54 -0.79
CA LYS A 56 1.16 -8.20 -0.37
C LYS A 56 2.33 -7.27 -0.65
N GLN A 57 3.36 -7.33 0.21
CA GLN A 57 4.55 -6.48 0.11
C GLN A 57 5.28 -6.62 -1.25
N TYR A 58 5.16 -7.77 -1.92
CA TYR A 58 5.80 -7.98 -3.23
C TYR A 58 5.26 -7.05 -4.32
N PHE A 59 4.04 -6.52 -4.20
CA PHE A 59 3.52 -5.55 -5.16
C PHE A 59 4.29 -4.24 -5.10
N MET A 60 4.61 -3.77 -3.88
CA MET A 60 5.46 -2.60 -3.68
C MET A 60 6.86 -2.85 -4.27
N LEU A 61 7.47 -4.00 -3.99
CA LEU A 61 8.77 -4.36 -4.59
C LEU A 61 8.73 -4.39 -6.12
N ALA A 62 7.68 -4.96 -6.71
CA ALA A 62 7.51 -5.01 -8.16
C ALA A 62 7.36 -3.61 -8.78
N MET A 63 6.56 -2.73 -8.15
CA MET A 63 6.41 -1.33 -8.57
C MET A 63 7.70 -0.53 -8.43
N MET A 64 8.45 -0.71 -7.33
CA MET A 64 9.78 -0.12 -7.16
C MET A 64 10.72 -0.57 -8.27
N GLN A 65 10.81 -1.88 -8.52
CA GLN A 65 11.69 -2.41 -9.55
C GLN A 65 11.29 -1.89 -10.94
N ARG A 66 9.98 -1.78 -11.23
CA ARG A 66 9.49 -1.21 -12.48
C ARG A 66 9.91 0.24 -12.62
N LEU A 67 9.69 1.07 -11.59
CA LEU A 67 10.06 2.49 -11.62
C LEU A 67 11.57 2.69 -11.78
N LEU A 68 12.37 1.94 -11.02
CA LEU A 68 13.83 2.09 -11.02
C LEU A 68 14.47 1.72 -12.37
N ARG A 69 13.83 0.86 -13.18
CA ARG A 69 14.30 0.55 -14.54
C ARG A 69 14.13 1.73 -15.52
N GLU A 70 13.20 2.64 -15.24
CA GLU A 70 12.89 3.80 -16.08
C GLU A 70 13.68 5.05 -15.64
N LEU A 71 14.41 4.98 -14.53
CA LEU A 71 15.15 6.10 -13.96
C LEU A 71 16.67 5.88 -14.04
N PRO A 72 17.48 6.95 -14.18
CA PRO A 72 18.93 6.83 -14.08
C PRO A 72 19.36 6.30 -12.71
N GLU A 73 20.36 5.41 -12.68
CA GLU A 73 20.88 4.83 -11.43
C GLU A 73 21.47 5.87 -10.46
N SER A 74 21.87 7.04 -10.97
CA SER A 74 22.38 8.15 -10.19
C SER A 74 21.30 8.87 -9.36
N PHE A 75 20.02 8.61 -9.62
CA PHE A 75 18.94 9.32 -8.94
C PHE A 75 18.72 8.77 -7.54
N THR A 76 18.51 9.68 -6.58
CA THR A 76 17.94 9.29 -5.28
C THR A 76 16.41 9.22 -5.43
N VAL A 77 15.83 8.07 -5.11
CA VAL A 77 14.37 7.85 -5.22
C VAL A 77 13.78 7.64 -3.84
N GLY A 78 12.68 8.35 -3.55
CA GLY A 78 11.96 8.25 -2.29
C GLY A 78 10.63 7.52 -2.45
N PHE A 79 10.33 6.60 -1.53
CA PHE A 79 9.07 5.86 -1.49
C PHE A 79 8.31 6.10 -0.19
N PHE A 80 6.99 6.20 -0.32
CA PHE A 80 6.03 6.22 0.77
C PHE A 80 5.29 4.89 0.83
N TYR A 81 5.17 4.31 2.03
CA TYR A 81 4.38 3.09 2.25
C TYR A 81 3.97 2.96 3.72
N ASN A 82 2.78 2.44 3.97
CA ASN A 82 2.18 2.39 5.32
C ASN A 82 2.99 1.50 6.28
N VAL A 83 3.65 0.48 5.74
CA VAL A 83 4.46 -0.49 6.50
C VAL A 83 5.94 -0.45 6.08
N ILE A 84 6.45 0.75 5.77
CA ILE A 84 7.78 0.90 5.16
C ILE A 84 8.90 0.36 6.05
N CYS A 85 8.77 0.38 7.38
CA CYS A 85 9.79 -0.18 8.27
C CYS A 85 9.98 -1.69 8.06
N ALA A 86 8.88 -2.42 7.84
CA ALA A 86 8.91 -3.85 7.59
C ALA A 86 9.50 -4.15 6.21
N LEU A 87 9.09 -3.38 5.20
CA LEU A 87 9.66 -3.50 3.85
C LEU A 87 11.16 -3.22 3.85
N HIS A 88 11.59 -2.12 4.46
CA HIS A 88 12.99 -1.73 4.48
C HIS A 88 13.86 -2.78 5.19
N ARG A 89 13.42 -3.27 6.36
CA ARG A 89 14.11 -4.37 7.07
C ARG A 89 14.23 -5.62 6.19
N GLU A 90 13.15 -6.02 5.52
CA GLU A 90 13.17 -7.19 4.65
C GLU A 90 14.10 -6.99 3.45
N MET A 91 14.13 -5.80 2.86
CA MET A 91 15.06 -5.50 1.78
C MET A 91 16.52 -5.59 2.22
N GLU A 92 16.86 -5.09 3.41
CA GLU A 92 18.21 -5.22 3.98
C GLU A 92 18.54 -6.67 4.32
N GLN A 93 17.64 -7.39 4.98
CA GLN A 93 17.85 -8.78 5.41
C GLN A 93 18.01 -9.74 4.23
N TRP A 94 17.14 -9.63 3.23
CA TRP A 94 17.11 -10.53 2.08
C TRP A 94 17.89 -9.99 0.86
N GLN A 95 18.57 -8.85 1.02
CA GLN A 95 19.35 -8.20 -0.04
C GLN A 95 18.51 -7.97 -1.31
N LEU A 96 17.29 -7.41 -1.13
CA LEU A 96 16.41 -7.07 -2.24
C LEU A 96 16.83 -5.74 -2.86
N LEU A 97 17.04 -5.72 -4.17
CA LEU A 97 17.52 -4.54 -4.92
C LEU A 97 18.81 -3.94 -4.33
N PRO A 98 19.87 -4.73 -4.11
CA PRO A 98 21.02 -4.32 -3.30
C PRO A 98 21.80 -3.16 -3.93
N HIS A 99 21.86 -3.10 -5.26
CA HIS A 99 22.50 -1.99 -5.98
C HIS A 99 21.74 -0.67 -5.85
N CYS A 100 20.42 -0.72 -5.64
CA CYS A 100 19.56 0.46 -5.53
C CYS A 100 19.41 0.91 -4.07
N LEU A 101 19.53 0.03 -3.08
CA LEU A 101 19.33 0.36 -1.66
C LEU A 101 20.02 1.67 -1.19
N PRO A 102 21.27 1.98 -1.59
CA PRO A 102 21.92 3.23 -1.19
C PRO A 102 21.21 4.50 -1.72
N CYS A 103 20.64 4.43 -2.93
CA CYS A 103 19.94 5.54 -3.56
C CYS A 103 18.47 5.64 -3.13
N LEU A 104 17.94 4.61 -2.46
CA LEU A 104 16.56 4.62 -1.96
C LEU A 104 16.42 5.40 -0.65
N LYS A 105 15.26 6.04 -0.51
CA LYS A 105 14.81 6.69 0.72
C LYS A 105 13.39 6.24 1.02
N PHE A 106 13.09 6.11 2.31
CA PHE A 106 11.87 5.49 2.79
C PHE A 106 11.17 6.43 3.77
N SER A 107 9.85 6.52 3.65
CA SER A 107 9.01 7.28 4.56
C SER A 107 7.61 6.65 4.69
N THR A 108 6.92 6.95 5.77
CA THR A 108 5.51 6.60 5.97
C THR A 108 4.66 7.85 5.74
N PRO A 109 3.50 7.76 5.06
CA PRO A 109 2.67 8.94 4.87
C PRO A 109 2.13 9.49 6.20
N VAL A 110 1.81 10.78 6.24
CA VAL A 110 1.58 11.52 7.49
C VAL A 110 0.39 10.98 8.28
N PHE A 111 -0.68 10.51 7.63
CA PHE A 111 -1.91 10.12 8.32
C PHE A 111 -1.98 8.65 8.73
N HIS A 112 -0.93 7.85 8.49
CA HIS A 112 -0.86 6.43 8.88
C HIS A 112 -0.22 6.18 10.26
N SER A 113 -0.36 7.15 11.18
CA SER A 113 0.30 7.12 12.50
C SER A 113 -0.46 6.35 13.59
N TYR A 114 -1.63 5.79 13.29
CA TYR A 114 -2.48 5.10 14.26
C TYR A 114 -2.17 3.61 14.35
N GLY A 115 -2.40 3.00 15.52
CA GLY A 115 -2.16 1.58 15.74
C GLY A 115 -0.67 1.21 15.76
N PRO A 116 -0.29 -0.07 15.59
CA PRO A 116 1.10 -0.53 15.66
C PRO A 116 2.08 0.16 14.69
N GLN A 117 1.59 0.92 13.72
CA GLN A 117 2.34 1.75 12.79
C GLN A 117 2.95 3.03 13.42
N TRP A 118 2.52 3.47 14.61
CA TRP A 118 3.00 4.73 15.22
C TRP A 118 4.52 4.78 15.41
N LEU A 119 5.15 3.66 15.77
CA LEU A 119 6.61 3.59 15.90
C LEU A 119 7.33 3.58 14.54
N CYS A 120 6.71 3.00 13.52
CA CYS A 120 7.19 3.14 12.14
C CYS A 120 7.20 4.62 11.76
N GLN A 121 6.10 5.33 12.03
CA GLN A 121 6.00 6.76 11.80
C GLN A 121 7.10 7.52 12.54
N LEU A 122 7.37 7.20 13.81
CA LEU A 122 8.45 7.90 14.54
C LEU A 122 9.80 7.77 13.86
N SER A 123 10.14 6.65 13.25
CA SER A 123 11.45 6.50 12.59
C SER A 123 11.46 6.98 11.14
N TYR A 124 10.32 6.85 10.44
CA TYR A 124 10.19 7.09 9.01
C TYR A 124 9.31 8.31 8.67
N HIS A 125 9.04 9.19 9.63
CA HIS A 125 8.28 10.41 9.41
C HIS A 125 8.92 11.25 8.29
N PRO A 126 8.16 11.78 7.30
CA PRO A 126 8.72 12.49 6.15
C PRO A 126 9.59 13.67 6.55
N TYR A 127 9.16 14.42 7.57
CA TYR A 127 9.92 15.56 8.10
C TYR A 127 11.27 15.20 8.73
N LYS A 128 11.57 13.92 8.98
CA LYS A 128 12.92 13.50 9.42
C LYS A 128 13.91 13.39 8.28
N ASN A 129 13.45 13.43 7.03
CA ASN A 129 14.30 13.34 5.87
C ASN A 129 14.00 14.51 4.90
N PRO A 130 14.89 15.52 4.84
CA PRO A 130 14.71 16.72 4.01
C PRO A 130 14.44 16.43 2.52
N LYS A 131 14.85 15.26 2.02
CA LYS A 131 14.61 14.87 0.62
C LYS A 131 13.13 14.69 0.29
N PHE A 132 12.28 14.43 1.29
CA PHE A 132 10.83 14.35 1.11
C PHE A 132 10.13 15.72 1.13
N SER A 133 10.84 16.80 1.50
CA SER A 133 10.23 18.14 1.63
C SER A 133 8.98 18.09 2.53
N HIS A 134 7.97 18.91 2.23
CA HIS A 134 6.70 19.00 2.97
C HIS A 134 5.59 18.12 2.38
N THR A 135 5.92 17.05 1.67
CA THR A 135 4.91 16.14 1.13
C THR A 135 4.26 15.32 2.25
N ASP A 136 2.95 15.14 2.18
CA ASP A 136 2.19 14.29 3.12
C ASP A 136 2.30 12.80 2.77
N GLY A 137 2.52 12.48 1.49
CA GLY A 137 2.63 11.13 0.98
C GLY A 137 1.28 10.47 0.65
N GLU A 138 0.18 11.24 0.62
CA GLU A 138 -1.20 10.75 0.55
C GLU A 138 -1.78 10.75 -0.88
N GLY A 139 -0.90 10.66 -1.89
CA GLY A 139 -1.34 10.72 -3.28
C GLY A 139 -2.21 9.53 -3.68
N CYS A 140 -1.95 8.34 -3.13
CA CYS A 140 -2.77 7.16 -3.39
C CYS A 140 -4.19 7.33 -2.86
N GLU A 141 -4.33 7.92 -1.68
CA GLU A 141 -5.60 8.21 -1.01
C GLU A 141 -6.42 9.25 -1.77
N ARG A 142 -5.75 10.27 -2.32
CA ARG A 142 -6.39 11.24 -3.23
C ARG A 142 -6.91 10.56 -4.50
N GLU A 143 -6.12 9.69 -5.12
CA GLU A 143 -6.55 8.92 -6.28
C GLU A 143 -7.71 7.96 -5.96
N TRP A 144 -7.68 7.29 -4.81
CA TRP A 144 -8.81 6.45 -4.37
C TRP A 144 -10.08 7.26 -4.16
N ASN A 145 -9.97 8.47 -3.61
CA ASN A 145 -11.11 9.36 -3.47
C ASN A 145 -11.68 9.80 -4.84
N LEU A 146 -10.83 10.06 -5.83
CA LEU A 146 -11.27 10.36 -7.21
C LEU A 146 -11.99 9.16 -7.85
N LEU A 147 -11.48 7.94 -7.61
CA LEU A 147 -12.08 6.71 -8.11
C LEU A 147 -13.36 6.29 -7.35
N ASN A 148 -13.70 6.94 -6.24
CA ASN A 148 -14.82 6.54 -5.40
C ASN A 148 -16.16 6.47 -6.15
N GLY A 149 -16.36 7.33 -7.16
CA GLY A 149 -17.56 7.32 -8.00
C GLY A 149 -17.73 6.06 -8.86
N VAL A 150 -16.63 5.36 -9.19
CA VAL A 150 -16.67 4.13 -10.01
C VAL A 150 -16.62 2.85 -9.19
N ILE A 151 -16.23 2.92 -7.91
CA ILE A 151 -16.19 1.75 -7.00
C ILE A 151 -17.53 0.99 -6.95
N PRO A 152 -18.72 1.63 -6.89
CA PRO A 152 -19.99 0.91 -6.86
C PRO A 152 -20.25 0.03 -8.09
N MET A 153 -19.75 0.42 -9.27
CA MET A 153 -19.90 -0.38 -10.50
C MET A 153 -19.01 -1.63 -10.47
N CYS A 154 -17.92 -1.61 -9.71
CA CYS A 154 -17.05 -2.75 -9.47
C CYS A 154 -17.57 -3.68 -8.37
N ARG A 155 -18.73 -3.38 -7.77
CA ARG A 155 -19.41 -4.24 -6.79
C ARG A 155 -20.63 -4.86 -7.47
N ILE A 156 -20.97 -6.10 -7.07
CA ILE A 156 -22.25 -6.67 -7.48
C ILE A 156 -23.37 -5.85 -6.84
N SER A 157 -24.17 -5.20 -7.68
CA SER A 157 -25.43 -4.62 -7.24
C SER A 157 -26.48 -5.72 -7.20
N GLY A 158 -26.91 -6.07 -5.98
CA GLY A 158 -28.00 -7.02 -5.74
C GLY A 158 -27.57 -8.48 -5.77
N VAL A 159 -27.24 -9.03 -4.60
CA VAL A 159 -27.90 -10.30 -4.28
C VAL A 159 -29.35 -9.88 -4.08
N SER A 160 -30.25 -10.26 -4.97
CA SER A 160 -31.65 -10.29 -4.61
C SER A 160 -31.73 -11.10 -3.32
N LEU A 161 -31.87 -10.45 -2.17
CA LEU A 161 -32.48 -11.08 -1.01
C LEU A 161 -33.69 -11.79 -1.59
N PRO A 162 -33.83 -13.12 -1.43
CA PRO A 162 -35.05 -13.79 -1.85
C PRO A 162 -36.16 -12.98 -1.21
N LEU A 163 -36.92 -12.24 -2.03
CA LEU A 163 -38.20 -11.73 -1.59
C LEU A 163 -38.89 -13.00 -1.13
N LEU A 164 -39.22 -13.04 0.17
CA LEU A 164 -40.10 -14.01 0.76
C LEU A 164 -41.43 -13.92 0.01
N TYR A 165 -41.49 -14.52 -1.18
CA TYR A 165 -42.73 -14.93 -1.79
C TYR A 165 -43.09 -16.22 -1.07
N ASN A 166 -43.70 -16.02 0.10
CA ASN A 166 -44.84 -16.84 0.46
C ASN A 166 -45.80 -16.78 -0.73
N THR A 167 -45.76 -17.82 -1.56
CA THR A 167 -46.91 -18.19 -2.37
C THR A 167 -47.18 -19.67 -2.07
N GLU A 168 -48.24 -19.82 -1.29
CA GLU A 168 -49.01 -21.02 -0.95
C GLU A 168 -49.02 -22.10 -2.04
N TYR A 169 -48.87 -23.37 -1.65
CA TYR A 169 -49.95 -24.40 -1.63
C TYR A 169 -49.48 -25.62 -0.81
#